data_AF-A0A0T6BHR7-F1
#
_entry.id   AF-A0A0T6BHR7-F1
#
_cell.length_a   1.000
_cell.length_b   1.000
_cell.length_c   1.000
_cell.angle_alpha   90.00
_cell.angle_beta   90.00
_cell.angle_gamma   90.00
#
_symmetry.space_group_name_H-M   'P 1'
#
loop_
_entity.id
_entity.type
_entity.pdbx_description
1 polymer ?
#
loop_
_entity_poly.entity_id
_entity_poly.type
_entity_poly.pdbx_seq_one_letter_code
_entity_poly.pdbx_strand_id
1 'polypeptide(L)'
;LSLYIKKKTSKTAKIQKKYDIDASHSKLFENDLNNYEGNHGNERTCHLSHILGYVLLFKKMTLSEAEKTFILHGVQENFRIDGRNRDDYRPMELETDVISHAFGSARLRLANTDVVVTVKVEIDVPYPDRPIEGKIEFFIDCSANATPDFEGRGGEDLATEISNTLTAAYSSNNVFDYAKLCILKGRKCWKLFVDILILECGGNLYDAISIAVKAALWNTRIPLVKSVTIDGNNVDMNISDNLNDCIKLDVSTAPLMVTLCKIGDNCVVD
;
A
#
# COMPACT_ATOMS: atom_id res chain seq x y z
N LEU A 1 -10.76 -14.90 3.15
CA LEU A 1 -11.09 -13.79 2.23
C LEU A 1 -11.19 -14.31 0.80
N SER A 2 -12.30 -14.08 0.08
CA SER A 2 -12.33 -14.34 -1.38
C SER A 2 -12.01 -13.05 -2.12
N LEU A 3 -10.75 -12.85 -2.54
CA LEU A 3 -10.37 -11.77 -3.45
C LEU A 3 -10.88 -12.08 -4.87
N TYR A 4 -11.70 -11.21 -5.44
CA TYR A 4 -12.17 -11.34 -6.83
C TYR A 4 -11.28 -10.52 -7.76
N ILE A 5 -10.30 -11.17 -8.39
CA ILE A 5 -9.38 -10.54 -9.35
C ILE A 5 -9.99 -10.59 -10.75
N LYS A 6 -10.44 -9.46 -11.28
CA LYS A 6 -11.03 -9.38 -12.63
C LYS A 6 -9.93 -9.02 -13.64
N LYS A 7 -9.27 -10.04 -14.20
CA LYS A 7 -8.26 -9.85 -15.24
C LYS A 7 -8.92 -9.55 -16.59
N LYS A 8 -8.79 -8.32 -17.11
CA LYS A 8 -9.27 -7.95 -18.45
C LYS A 8 -8.29 -8.51 -19.50
N THR A 9 -8.49 -9.76 -19.90
CA THR A 9 -7.78 -10.35 -21.05
C THR A 9 -8.54 -10.05 -22.33
N SER A 10 -7.88 -9.39 -23.28
CA SER A 10 -8.34 -9.33 -24.67
C SER A 10 -8.45 -10.77 -25.19
N LYS A 11 -9.66 -11.18 -25.58
CA LYS A 11 -10.11 -12.53 -25.98
C LYS A 11 -10.42 -13.49 -24.82
N THR A 12 -11.72 -13.54 -24.50
CA THR A 12 -12.49 -14.69 -23.96
C THR A 12 -11.71 -15.85 -23.34
N ALA A 13 -11.46 -15.77 -22.02
CA ALA A 13 -11.39 -16.92 -21.12
C ALA A 13 -11.60 -16.44 -19.66
N LYS A 14 -12.73 -16.82 -19.05
CA LYS A 14 -12.94 -16.66 -17.59
C LYS A 14 -12.04 -17.67 -16.88
N ILE A 15 -10.97 -17.21 -16.25
CA ILE A 15 -10.16 -18.05 -15.35
C ILE A 15 -10.40 -17.52 -13.93
N GLN A 16 -11.21 -18.27 -13.19
CA GLN A 16 -11.46 -18.07 -11.76
C GLN A 16 -10.29 -18.71 -10.99
N LYS A 17 -9.52 -17.93 -10.22
CA LYS A 17 -8.58 -18.48 -9.24
C LYS A 17 -8.94 -17.94 -7.86
N LYS A 18 -9.29 -18.87 -6.96
CA LYS A 18 -9.52 -18.63 -5.54
C LYS A 18 -8.16 -18.69 -4.84
N TYR A 19 -7.82 -17.66 -4.07
CA TYR A 19 -6.65 -17.64 -3.20
C TYR A 19 -7.16 -17.57 -1.76
N ASP A 20 -6.88 -18.61 -0.98
CA ASP A 20 -7.14 -18.64 0.46
C ASP A 20 -5.91 -18.04 1.18
N ILE A 21 -6.15 -17.10 2.10
CA ILE A 21 -5.12 -16.49 2.96
C ILE A 21 -5.24 -17.17 4.32
N ASP A 22 -4.22 -17.93 4.71
CA ASP A 22 -4.21 -18.74 5.94
C ASP A 22 -4.15 -17.87 7.21
N ALA A 23 -5.09 -18.13 8.13
CA ALA A 23 -5.32 -17.40 9.38
C ALA A 23 -4.39 -17.81 10.54
N SER A 24 -3.21 -18.39 10.26
CA SER A 24 -2.31 -18.95 11.27
C SER A 24 -1.33 -17.94 11.90
N HIS A 25 -1.23 -16.72 11.37
CA HIS A 25 -0.30 -15.69 11.87
C HIS A 25 -0.86 -14.80 12.98
N SER A 26 -2.17 -14.84 13.27
CA SER A 26 -2.80 -14.02 14.32
C SER A 26 -2.44 -14.45 15.75
N LYS A 27 -2.20 -15.75 15.98
CA LYS A 27 -1.91 -16.30 17.32
C LYS A 27 -0.49 -16.04 17.83
N LEU A 28 0.44 -15.64 16.94
CA LEU A 28 1.81 -15.32 17.33
C LEU A 28 1.93 -13.89 17.90
N PHE A 29 1.08 -12.96 17.44
CA PHE A 29 1.10 -11.56 17.90
C PHE A 29 0.47 -11.34 19.28
N GLU A 30 -0.49 -12.19 19.67
CA GLU A 30 -1.15 -12.11 20.98
C GLU A 30 -0.20 -12.44 22.15
N ASN A 31 0.82 -13.27 21.90
CA ASN A 31 1.82 -13.63 22.90
C ASN A 31 2.88 -12.54 23.13
N ASP A 32 3.15 -11.69 22.13
CA ASP A 32 4.16 -10.63 22.24
C ASP A 32 3.62 -9.39 22.98
N LEU A 33 2.32 -9.11 22.89
CA LEU A 33 1.66 -8.04 23.64
C LEU A 33 1.59 -8.34 25.14
N ASN A 34 1.32 -9.59 25.52
CA ASN A 34 1.24 -10.00 26.93
C ASN A 34 2.61 -10.02 27.64
N ASN A 35 3.72 -10.15 26.89
CA ASN A 35 5.07 -10.06 27.45
C ASN A 35 5.55 -8.62 27.68
N TYR A 36 4.88 -7.62 27.11
CA TYR A 36 5.25 -6.21 27.25
C TYR A 36 4.69 -5.54 28.51
N GLU A 37 3.60 -6.06 29.09
CA GLU A 37 2.99 -5.50 30.31
C GLU A 37 3.64 -5.98 31.62
N GLY A 38 4.61 -6.91 31.56
CA GLY A 38 5.17 -7.58 32.73
C GLY A 38 6.42 -6.97 33.38
N ASN A 39 7.00 -5.89 32.86
CA ASN A 39 8.26 -5.34 33.38
C ASN A 39 8.22 -3.81 33.55
N HIS A 40 7.81 -3.36 34.74
CA HIS A 40 8.05 -1.98 35.16
C HIS A 40 9.42 -1.85 35.86
N GLY A 41 10.23 -0.89 35.42
CA GLY A 41 11.36 -0.36 36.20
C GLY A 41 12.40 0.39 35.38
N ASN A 42 12.57 1.67 35.68
CA ASN A 42 13.62 2.61 35.27
C ASN A 42 13.55 3.33 33.91
N GLU A 43 13.19 4.61 34.01
CA GLU A 43 13.89 5.77 33.42
C GLU A 43 14.40 5.65 31.98
N ARG A 44 13.53 5.93 31.01
CA ARG A 44 13.87 6.64 29.76
C ARG A 44 12.74 7.58 29.35
N THR A 45 12.67 8.73 30.01
CA THR A 45 11.92 9.90 29.55
C THR A 45 12.63 10.53 28.35
N CYS A 46 12.37 10.06 27.13
CA CYS A 46 12.77 10.75 25.90
C CYS A 46 11.79 10.39 24.76
N HIS A 47 11.20 11.41 24.13
CA HIS A 47 10.48 11.40 22.83
C HIS A 47 8.99 11.05 22.72
N LEU A 48 8.23 10.78 23.79
CA LEU A 48 6.77 10.57 23.66
C LEU A 48 5.89 11.81 23.88
N SER A 49 6.47 12.97 24.21
CA SER A 49 5.72 14.19 24.53
C SER A 49 5.39 15.09 23.34
N HIS A 50 5.83 14.75 22.12
CA HIS A 50 5.59 15.56 20.92
C HIS A 50 4.48 15.00 19.99
N ILE A 51 3.75 13.98 20.44
CA ILE A 51 2.69 13.32 19.66
C ILE A 51 1.27 13.68 20.18
N LEU A 52 1.15 14.34 21.34
CA LEU A 52 -0.16 14.69 21.93
C LEU A 52 -0.67 16.12 21.60
N GLY A 53 -0.01 16.85 20.70
CA GLY A 53 -0.15 18.31 20.60
C GLY A 53 -0.86 18.88 19.38
N TYR A 54 -1.20 18.09 18.37
CA TYR A 54 -1.92 18.59 17.20
C TYR A 54 -3.27 17.90 17.08
N VAL A 55 -4.24 18.54 17.75
CA VAL A 55 -5.66 18.39 17.49
C VAL A 55 -5.88 18.83 16.04
N LEU A 56 -5.80 17.87 15.12
CA LEU A 56 -6.29 18.00 13.76
C LEU A 56 -7.75 18.46 13.85
N LEU A 57 -7.99 19.66 13.34
CA LEU A 57 -9.30 20.23 13.07
C LEU A 57 -9.93 19.46 11.90
N PHE A 58 -10.12 18.15 12.09
CA PHE A 58 -11.18 17.42 11.43
C PHE A 58 -12.47 18.19 11.71
N LYS A 59 -13.30 18.40 10.70
CA LYS A 59 -14.71 18.69 10.97
C LYS A 59 -15.24 17.47 11.72
N LYS A 60 -15.12 17.49 13.04
CA LYS A 60 -15.46 16.42 13.96
C LYS A 60 -16.94 16.17 13.71
N MET A 61 -17.27 15.18 12.90
CA MET A 61 -18.64 14.70 12.83
C MET A 61 -18.93 14.22 14.24
N THR A 62 -19.64 15.06 14.98
CA THR A 62 -19.90 14.83 16.39
C THR A 62 -20.93 13.72 16.45
N LEU A 63 -20.45 12.49 16.62
CA LEU A 63 -21.30 11.35 16.91
C LEU A 63 -22.10 11.65 18.18
N SER A 64 -23.40 11.47 18.10
CA SER A 64 -24.28 11.54 19.26
C SER A 64 -23.96 10.42 20.26
N GLU A 65 -24.26 10.64 21.53
CA GLU A 65 -24.03 9.61 22.56
C GLU A 65 -24.85 8.33 22.30
N ALA A 66 -26.03 8.47 21.68
CA ALA A 66 -26.84 7.34 21.24
C ALA A 66 -26.14 6.51 20.15
N GLU A 67 -25.54 7.15 19.14
CA GLU A 67 -24.80 6.46 18.08
C GLU A 67 -23.56 5.76 18.62
N LYS A 68 -22.81 6.40 19.53
CA LYS A 68 -21.64 5.77 20.17
C LYS A 68 -22.03 4.53 20.96
N THR A 69 -23.09 4.64 21.76
CA THR A 69 -23.61 3.53 22.57
C THR A 69 -24.09 2.39 21.69
N PHE A 70 -24.78 2.71 20.58
CA PHE A 70 -25.22 1.73 19.59
C PHE A 70 -24.05 0.99 18.93
N ILE A 71 -23.02 1.72 18.49
CA ILE A 71 -21.83 1.11 17.87
C ILE A 71 -21.08 0.23 18.88
N LEU A 72 -20.93 0.69 20.12
CA LEU A 72 -20.22 -0.05 21.16
C LEU A 72 -20.93 -1.38 21.49
N HIS A 73 -22.23 -1.36 21.73
CA HIS A 73 -23.00 -2.57 22.00
C HIS A 73 -23.11 -3.48 20.77
N GLY A 74 -23.28 -2.93 19.58
CA GLY A 74 -23.30 -3.72 18.34
C GLY A 74 -21.98 -4.48 18.16
N VAL A 75 -20.85 -3.80 18.34
CA VAL A 75 -19.54 -4.45 18.28
C VAL A 75 -19.37 -5.49 19.39
N GLN A 76 -19.85 -5.26 20.61
CA GLN A 76 -19.82 -6.27 21.68
C GLN A 76 -20.53 -7.56 21.28
N GLU A 77 -21.71 -7.44 20.67
CA GLU A 77 -22.52 -8.56 20.16
C GLU A 77 -22.04 -9.10 18.79
N ASN A 78 -20.87 -8.66 18.32
CA ASN A 78 -20.28 -9.05 17.02
C ASN A 78 -21.17 -8.72 15.81
N PHE A 79 -21.96 -7.65 15.88
CA PHE A 79 -22.87 -7.23 14.82
C PHE A 79 -22.60 -5.79 14.40
N ARG A 80 -22.18 -5.61 13.14
CA ARG A 80 -21.96 -4.30 12.54
C ARG A 80 -23.26 -3.75 11.91
N ILE A 81 -23.28 -2.45 11.65
CA ILE A 81 -24.43 -1.74 11.07
C ILE A 81 -24.90 -2.31 9.72
N ASP A 82 -23.98 -2.87 8.95
CA ASP A 82 -24.23 -3.47 7.64
C ASP A 82 -24.44 -5.00 7.70
N GLY A 83 -24.50 -5.56 8.91
CA GLY A 83 -24.72 -6.99 9.15
C GLY A 83 -23.47 -7.87 9.06
N ARG A 84 -22.27 -7.28 8.95
CA ARG A 84 -20.99 -8.01 8.99
C ARG A 84 -20.56 -8.34 10.42
N ASN A 85 -19.70 -9.36 10.57
CA ASN A 85 -18.98 -9.60 11.82
C ASN A 85 -17.83 -8.59 11.99
N ARG A 86 -17.19 -8.60 13.17
CA ARG A 86 -16.04 -7.73 13.47
C ARG A 86 -14.80 -8.00 12.62
N ASP A 87 -14.65 -9.22 12.12
CA ASP A 87 -13.49 -9.72 11.36
C ASP A 87 -13.72 -9.75 9.84
N ASP A 88 -14.89 -9.33 9.39
CA ASP A 88 -15.27 -9.37 7.97
C ASP A 88 -14.94 -8.06 7.24
N TYR A 89 -14.14 -8.17 6.16
CA TYR A 89 -13.91 -7.08 5.20
C TYR A 89 -15.12 -6.80 4.31
N ARG A 90 -15.22 -5.55 3.83
CA ARG A 90 -16.12 -5.13 2.76
C ARG A 90 -15.76 -5.85 1.45
N PRO A 91 -16.75 -6.05 0.57
CA PRO A 91 -16.47 -6.56 -0.77
C PRO A 91 -15.49 -5.63 -1.49
N MET A 92 -14.45 -6.23 -2.05
CA MET A 92 -13.40 -5.53 -2.78
C MET A 92 -13.35 -5.98 -4.24
N GLU A 93 -13.16 -5.03 -5.14
CA GLU A 93 -12.98 -5.25 -6.57
C GLU A 93 -11.60 -4.75 -6.98
N LEU A 94 -10.78 -5.66 -7.52
CA LEU A 94 -9.44 -5.33 -7.98
C LEU A 94 -9.35 -5.49 -9.50
N GLU A 95 -9.00 -4.39 -10.17
CA GLU A 95 -8.75 -4.33 -11.60
C GLU A 95 -7.28 -3.99 -11.84
N THR A 96 -6.55 -4.85 -12.55
CA THR A 96 -5.18 -4.57 -13.00
C THR A 96 -5.18 -4.07 -14.43
N ASP A 97 -4.16 -3.29 -14.80
CA ASP A 97 -3.98 -2.79 -16.19
C ASP A 97 -5.09 -1.82 -16.62
N VAL A 98 -5.42 -0.87 -15.73
CA VAL A 98 -6.49 0.13 -15.94
C VAL A 98 -6.00 1.27 -16.83
N ILE A 99 -4.72 1.66 -16.69
CA ILE A 99 -4.10 2.75 -17.42
C ILE A 99 -3.09 2.17 -18.41
N SER A 100 -3.38 2.33 -19.70
CA SER A 100 -2.62 1.72 -20.81
C SER A 100 -1.23 2.33 -21.03
N HIS A 101 -1.02 3.56 -20.58
CA HIS A 101 0.26 4.26 -20.77
C HIS A 101 1.25 4.08 -19.61
N ALA A 102 0.81 3.45 -18.50
CA ALA A 102 1.67 3.17 -17.36
C ALA A 102 2.35 1.80 -17.53
N PHE A 103 3.54 1.63 -16.95
CA PHE A 103 4.25 0.35 -16.97
C PHE A 103 3.55 -0.69 -16.08
N GLY A 104 2.91 -0.23 -15.01
CA GLY A 104 2.02 -1.01 -14.16
C GLY A 104 0.88 -0.12 -13.69
N SER A 105 -0.31 -0.70 -13.53
CA SER A 105 -1.45 0.01 -12.95
C SER A 105 -2.42 -0.96 -12.31
N ALA A 106 -3.12 -0.48 -11.28
CA ALA A 106 -4.23 -1.17 -10.67
C ALA A 106 -5.24 -0.16 -10.11
N ARG A 107 -6.51 -0.54 -10.05
CA ARG A 107 -7.57 0.15 -9.33
C ARG A 107 -8.19 -0.81 -8.35
N LEU A 108 -8.33 -0.38 -7.10
CA LEU A 108 -9.03 -1.10 -6.07
C LEU A 108 -10.24 -0.30 -5.63
N ARG A 109 -11.40 -0.95 -5.61
CA ARG A 109 -12.61 -0.42 -5.03
C ARG A 109 -13.04 -1.28 -3.84
N LEU A 110 -12.92 -0.74 -2.63
CA LEU A 110 -13.33 -1.34 -1.38
C LEU A 110 -14.62 -0.63 -0.90
N ALA A 111 -15.77 -1.11 -1.39
CA ALA A 111 -17.05 -0.42 -1.28
C ALA A 111 -16.97 1.07 -1.68
N ASN A 112 -16.98 1.98 -0.69
CA ASN A 112 -16.93 3.44 -0.83
C ASN A 112 -15.49 4.00 -0.78
N THR A 113 -14.48 3.15 -0.95
CA THR A 113 -13.08 3.59 -1.04
C THR A 113 -12.54 3.20 -2.39
N ASP A 114 -12.07 4.16 -3.16
CA ASP A 114 -11.60 3.95 -4.53
C ASP A 114 -10.20 4.54 -4.68
N VAL A 115 -9.25 3.68 -5.04
CA VAL A 115 -7.84 4.02 -5.15
C VAL A 115 -7.32 3.52 -6.48
N VAL A 116 -6.63 4.40 -7.21
CA VAL A 116 -5.91 4.06 -8.44
C VAL A 116 -4.43 4.19 -8.17
N VAL A 117 -3.65 3.18 -8.56
CA VAL A 117 -2.20 3.18 -8.44
C VAL A 117 -1.59 2.99 -9.82
N THR A 118 -0.58 3.80 -10.12
CA THR A 118 0.23 3.71 -11.33
C THR A 118 1.70 3.57 -10.99
N VAL A 119 2.41 2.81 -11.82
CA VAL A 119 3.85 2.61 -11.71
C VAL A 119 4.50 3.18 -12.96
N LYS A 120 5.34 4.18 -12.76
CA LYS A 120 6.25 4.72 -13.77
C LYS A 120 7.66 4.23 -13.50
N VAL A 121 8.42 3.96 -14.56
CA VAL A 121 9.78 3.43 -14.49
C VAL A 121 10.71 4.41 -15.17
N GLU A 122 11.79 4.79 -14.50
CA GLU A 122 12.84 5.64 -15.03
C GLU A 122 14.23 5.07 -14.72
N ILE A 123 15.23 5.53 -15.45
CA ILE A 123 16.63 5.20 -15.20
C ILE A 123 17.22 6.28 -14.32
N ASP A 124 17.82 5.88 -13.21
CA ASP A 124 18.50 6.77 -12.27
C ASP A 124 19.87 6.22 -11.88
N VAL A 125 20.66 7.01 -11.15
CA VAL A 125 21.91 6.58 -10.51
C VAL A 125 21.60 6.00 -9.13
N PRO A 126 22.11 4.81 -8.77
CA PRO A 126 21.85 4.22 -7.46
C PRO A 126 22.47 5.06 -6.33
N TYR A 127 22.04 4.83 -5.09
CA TYR A 127 22.65 5.48 -3.94
C TYR A 127 24.12 5.06 -3.78
N PRO A 128 25.02 5.97 -3.35
CA PRO A 128 26.44 5.64 -3.17
C PRO A 128 26.65 4.54 -2.14
N ASP A 129 25.82 4.50 -1.10
CA ASP A 129 25.88 3.50 -0.04
C ASP A 129 25.37 2.12 -0.48
N ARG A 130 24.51 2.08 -1.52
CA ARG A 130 23.84 0.87 -2.02
C ARG A 130 23.91 0.79 -3.55
N PRO A 131 25.10 0.54 -4.13
CA PRO A 131 25.32 0.63 -5.57
C PRO A 131 24.71 -0.52 -6.39
N ILE A 132 24.18 -1.56 -5.72
CA ILE A 132 23.60 -2.77 -6.34
C ILE A 132 22.07 -2.75 -6.25
N GLU A 133 21.47 -1.72 -5.65
CA GLU A 133 20.03 -1.62 -5.43
C GLU A 133 19.41 -0.56 -6.36
N GLY A 134 18.21 -0.84 -6.85
CA GLY A 134 17.35 0.19 -7.45
C GLY A 134 16.60 1.01 -6.40
N LYS A 135 15.68 1.85 -6.88
CA LYS A 135 14.91 2.76 -6.01
C LYS A 135 13.42 2.59 -6.23
N ILE A 136 12.65 2.80 -5.16
CA ILE A 136 11.19 2.92 -5.20
C ILE A 136 10.79 4.18 -4.43
N GLU A 137 9.91 4.98 -5.00
CA GLU A 137 9.36 6.18 -4.36
C GLU A 137 7.83 6.14 -4.46
N PHE A 138 7.16 6.50 -3.37
CA PHE A 138 5.70 6.51 -3.26
C PHE A 138 5.19 7.94 -3.21
N PHE A 139 4.32 8.28 -4.14
CA PHE A 139 3.61 9.56 -4.16
C PHE A 139 2.12 9.31 -3.96
N ILE A 140 1.51 10.05 -3.04
CA ILE A 140 0.08 9.95 -2.77
C ILE A 140 -0.54 11.30 -3.12
N ASP A 141 -1.60 11.26 -3.92
CA ASP A 141 -2.43 12.40 -4.24
C ASP A 141 -3.86 12.15 -3.76
N CYS A 142 -4.37 13.10 -2.99
CA CYS A 142 -5.69 13.07 -2.39
C CYS A 142 -6.62 13.91 -3.27
N SER A 143 -7.50 13.28 -4.06
CA SER A 143 -8.41 14.03 -4.91
C SER A 143 -9.38 14.86 -4.08
N ALA A 144 -9.61 16.12 -4.47
CA ALA A 144 -10.67 16.95 -3.88
C ALA A 144 -12.07 16.34 -4.01
N ASN A 145 -12.27 15.40 -4.94
CA ASN A 145 -13.53 14.67 -5.08
C ASN A 145 -13.68 13.52 -4.07
N ALA A 146 -12.62 13.10 -3.40
CA ALA A 146 -12.65 11.91 -2.54
C ALA A 146 -13.31 12.15 -1.19
N THR A 147 -13.11 13.34 -0.63
CA THR A 147 -13.85 13.87 0.51
C THR A 147 -13.74 15.40 0.48
N PRO A 148 -14.77 16.15 0.93
CA PRO A 148 -14.69 17.61 1.08
C PRO A 148 -13.50 18.07 1.93
N ASP A 149 -13.01 17.23 2.83
CA ASP A 149 -11.86 17.54 3.69
C ASP A 149 -10.54 17.60 2.91
N PHE A 150 -10.47 17.05 1.70
CA PHE A 150 -9.29 17.11 0.84
C PHE A 150 -9.27 18.36 -0.05
N GLU A 151 -10.24 19.27 0.07
CA GLU A 151 -10.21 20.54 -0.65
C GLU A 151 -8.97 21.37 -0.28
N GLY A 152 -8.34 21.97 -1.30
CA GLY A 152 -7.14 22.77 -1.13
C GLY A 152 -5.92 21.92 -0.73
N ARG A 153 -5.49 22.02 0.52
CA ARG A 153 -4.34 21.29 1.07
C ARG A 153 -4.69 20.31 2.20
N GLY A 154 -5.98 20.06 2.43
CA GLY A 154 -6.43 19.24 3.57
C GLY A 154 -5.98 17.77 3.52
N GLY A 155 -5.59 17.26 2.35
CA GLY A 155 -5.08 15.90 2.19
C GLY A 155 -3.55 15.75 2.27
N GLU A 156 -2.78 16.84 2.38
CA GLU A 156 -1.30 16.82 2.27
C GLU A 156 -0.63 16.08 3.44
N ASP A 157 -1.12 16.31 4.66
CA ASP A 157 -0.60 15.67 5.87
C ASP A 157 -0.84 14.15 5.81
N LEU A 158 -2.05 13.73 5.45
CA LEU A 158 -2.42 12.32 5.31
C LEU A 158 -1.63 11.65 4.19
N ALA A 159 -1.48 12.31 3.04
CA ALA A 159 -0.68 11.80 1.93
C ALA A 159 0.79 11.58 2.34
N THR A 160 1.36 12.52 3.09
CA THR A 160 2.73 12.43 3.61
C THR A 160 2.87 11.29 4.62
N GLU A 161 1.89 11.12 5.52
CA GLU A 161 1.86 10.02 6.50
C GLU A 161 1.82 8.64 5.81
N ILE A 162 0.94 8.47 4.83
CA ILE A 162 0.83 7.21 4.08
C ILE A 162 2.11 6.96 3.27
N SER A 163 2.69 7.98 2.65
CA SER A 163 3.95 7.86 1.89
C SER A 163 5.07 7.36 2.78
N ASN A 164 5.23 7.95 3.97
CA ASN A 164 6.24 7.54 4.93
C ASN A 164 6.01 6.12 5.43
N THR A 165 4.75 5.75 5.67
CA THR A 165 4.36 4.40 6.12
C THR A 165 4.67 3.34 5.07
N LEU A 166 4.35 3.60 3.79
CA LEU A 166 4.70 2.71 2.68
C LEU A 166 6.23 2.64 2.49
N THR A 167 6.90 3.78 2.53
CA THR A 167 8.37 3.84 2.41
C THR A 167 9.03 2.99 3.50
N ALA A 168 8.58 3.11 4.76
CA ALA A 168 9.05 2.27 5.86
C ALA A 168 8.75 0.78 5.62
N ALA A 169 7.54 0.43 5.17
CA ALA A 169 7.15 -0.96 4.91
C ALA A 169 8.00 -1.63 3.81
N TYR A 170 8.35 -0.89 2.77
CA TYR A 170 9.19 -1.36 1.67
C TYR A 170 10.69 -1.17 1.91
N SER A 171 11.12 -0.53 3.01
CA SER A 171 12.55 -0.27 3.28
C SER A 171 13.36 -1.53 3.57
N SER A 172 12.71 -2.64 3.94
CA SER A 172 13.40 -3.89 4.27
C SER A 172 13.72 -4.71 3.01
N ASN A 173 14.98 -5.16 2.90
CA ASN A 173 15.47 -5.90 1.73
C ASN A 173 14.80 -7.27 1.52
N ASN A 174 14.15 -7.81 2.56
CA ASN A 174 13.43 -9.10 2.47
C ASN A 174 12.05 -8.96 1.81
N VAL A 175 11.52 -7.73 1.69
CA VAL A 175 10.17 -7.47 1.20
C VAL A 175 10.15 -7.26 -0.30
N PHE A 176 11.19 -6.61 -0.86
CA PHE A 176 11.29 -6.33 -2.28
C PHE A 176 12.74 -6.48 -2.76
N ASP A 177 12.92 -7.22 -3.85
CA ASP A 177 14.26 -7.49 -4.41
C ASP A 177 14.76 -6.31 -5.24
N TYR A 178 15.40 -5.35 -4.56
CA TYR A 178 16.01 -4.19 -5.20
C TYR A 178 17.19 -4.52 -6.10
N ALA A 179 17.80 -5.70 -5.98
CA ALA A 179 18.95 -6.09 -6.81
C ALA A 179 18.53 -6.34 -8.27
N LYS A 180 17.30 -6.84 -8.49
CA LYS A 180 16.73 -7.01 -9.85
C LYS A 180 16.54 -5.68 -10.58
N LEU A 181 16.50 -4.56 -9.86
CA LEU A 181 16.40 -3.22 -10.45
C LEU A 181 17.77 -2.64 -10.84
N CYS A 182 18.88 -3.28 -10.49
CA CYS A 182 20.21 -2.80 -10.88
C CYS A 182 20.51 -3.13 -12.34
N ILE A 183 20.86 -2.13 -13.15
CA ILE A 183 21.28 -2.31 -14.54
C ILE A 183 22.80 -2.42 -14.59
N LEU A 184 23.48 -1.39 -14.07
CA LEU A 184 24.94 -1.32 -13.98
C LEU A 184 25.32 -0.82 -12.59
N LYS A 185 26.03 -1.68 -11.84
CA LYS A 185 26.44 -1.41 -10.47
C LYS A 185 27.11 -0.03 -10.34
N GLY A 186 26.55 0.80 -9.46
CA GLY A 186 27.09 2.13 -9.13
C GLY A 186 26.94 3.19 -10.23
N ARG A 187 26.34 2.89 -11.40
CA ARG A 187 26.12 3.90 -12.45
C ARG A 187 24.66 4.04 -12.85
N LYS A 188 23.94 2.94 -13.06
CA LYS A 188 22.56 2.94 -13.59
C LYS A 188 21.71 1.90 -12.89
N CYS A 189 20.54 2.32 -12.41
CA CYS A 189 19.53 1.45 -11.83
C CYS A 189 18.13 1.91 -12.29
N TRP A 190 17.17 1.02 -12.18
CA TRP A 190 15.77 1.37 -12.33
C TRP A 190 15.26 2.07 -11.06
N LYS A 191 14.53 3.16 -11.28
CA LYS A 191 13.77 3.90 -10.27
C LYS A 191 12.28 3.73 -10.59
N LEU A 192 11.55 3.18 -9.64
CA LEU A 192 10.11 2.99 -9.71
C LEU A 192 9.41 4.15 -8.99
N PHE A 193 8.53 4.83 -9.69
CA PHE A 193 7.63 5.82 -9.12
C PHE A 193 6.25 5.18 -9.00
N VAL A 194 5.76 5.06 -7.77
CA VAL A 194 4.45 4.52 -7.46
C VAL A 194 3.54 5.67 -7.08
N ASP A 195 2.75 6.14 -8.03
CA ASP A 195 1.79 7.21 -7.84
C ASP A 195 0.44 6.61 -7.44
N ILE A 196 -0.11 7.07 -6.34
CA ILE A 196 -1.35 6.59 -5.73
C ILE A 196 -2.33 7.75 -5.71
N LEU A 197 -3.44 7.61 -6.40
CA LEU A 197 -4.52 8.60 -6.44
C LEU A 197 -5.73 8.07 -5.69
N ILE A 198 -6.15 8.79 -4.65
CA ILE A 198 -7.34 8.48 -3.87
C ILE A 198 -8.53 9.22 -4.49
N LEU A 199 -9.50 8.46 -4.98
CA LEU A 199 -10.69 8.98 -5.68
C LEU A 199 -11.92 9.06 -4.79
N GLU A 200 -12.05 8.17 -3.81
CA GLU A 200 -13.15 8.16 -2.83
C GLU A 200 -12.60 7.66 -1.47
N CYS A 201 -12.96 8.34 -0.37
CA CYS A 201 -12.51 7.98 0.98
C CYS A 201 -13.70 7.50 1.83
N GLY A 202 -13.89 6.19 1.91
CA GLY A 202 -14.96 5.53 2.68
C GLY A 202 -14.45 4.78 3.92
N GLY A 203 -13.24 5.08 4.40
CA GLY A 203 -12.59 4.37 5.51
C GLY A 203 -11.72 3.19 5.08
N ASN A 204 -10.85 2.74 5.99
CA ASN A 204 -9.83 1.70 5.76
C ASN A 204 -8.91 1.96 4.54
N LEU A 205 -8.38 3.17 4.46
CA LEU A 205 -7.57 3.62 3.32
C LEU A 205 -6.20 2.90 3.24
N TYR A 206 -5.56 2.64 4.39
CA TYR A 206 -4.24 2.00 4.46
C TYR A 206 -4.24 0.60 3.83
N ASP A 207 -5.23 -0.22 4.19
CA ASP A 207 -5.37 -1.58 3.66
C ASP A 207 -5.63 -1.53 2.15
N ALA A 208 -6.55 -0.65 1.72
CA ALA A 208 -6.91 -0.48 0.32
C ALA A 208 -5.68 -0.08 -0.53
N ILE A 209 -4.89 0.89 -0.07
CA ILE A 209 -3.68 1.33 -0.75
C ILE A 209 -2.65 0.18 -0.81
N SER A 210 -2.43 -0.55 0.28
CA SER A 210 -1.43 -1.63 0.31
C SER A 210 -1.75 -2.74 -0.70
N ILE A 211 -3.03 -3.12 -0.82
CA ILE A 211 -3.51 -4.11 -1.79
C ILE A 211 -3.35 -3.57 -3.23
N ALA A 212 -3.75 -2.32 -3.46
CA ALA A 212 -3.67 -1.69 -4.78
C ALA A 212 -2.21 -1.54 -5.25
N VAL A 213 -1.30 -1.12 -4.37
CA VAL A 213 0.15 -1.02 -4.64
C VAL A 213 0.73 -2.38 -4.98
N LYS A 214 0.44 -3.41 -4.18
CA LYS A 214 0.91 -4.77 -4.47
C LYS A 214 0.42 -5.27 -5.83
N ALA A 215 -0.85 -5.01 -6.16
CA ALA A 215 -1.43 -5.39 -7.44
C ALA A 215 -0.84 -4.62 -8.63
N ALA A 216 -0.56 -3.32 -8.46
CA ALA A 216 0.07 -2.50 -9.49
C ALA A 216 1.50 -2.97 -9.76
N LEU A 217 2.30 -3.19 -8.71
CA LEU A 217 3.66 -3.70 -8.81
C LEU A 217 3.71 -5.11 -9.43
N TRP A 218 2.73 -5.98 -9.11
CA TRP A 218 2.60 -7.30 -9.73
C TRP A 218 2.40 -7.22 -11.26
N ASN A 219 1.64 -6.23 -11.72
CA ASN A 219 1.37 -6.04 -13.14
C ASN A 219 2.47 -5.23 -13.86
N THR A 220 3.41 -4.62 -13.13
CA THR A 220 4.47 -3.79 -13.70
C THR A 220 5.36 -4.58 -14.66
N ARG A 221 5.55 -4.00 -15.85
CA ARG A 221 6.42 -4.52 -16.90
C ARG A 221 7.59 -3.56 -17.10
N ILE A 222 8.77 -3.96 -16.66
CA ILE A 222 10.00 -3.17 -16.85
C ILE A 222 10.60 -3.54 -18.22
N PRO A 223 10.92 -2.57 -19.09
CA PRO A 223 11.49 -2.87 -20.39
C PRO A 223 12.88 -3.52 -20.27
N LEU A 224 13.15 -4.52 -21.10
CA LEU A 224 14.43 -5.23 -21.10
C LEU A 224 15.55 -4.36 -21.66
N VAL A 225 16.69 -4.31 -20.95
CA VAL A 225 17.93 -3.71 -21.45
C VAL A 225 18.67 -4.74 -22.30
N LYS A 226 18.83 -4.49 -23.60
CA LYS A 226 19.48 -5.42 -24.54
C LYS A 226 21.00 -5.37 -24.47
N SER A 227 21.56 -4.17 -24.39
CA SER A 227 23.01 -3.96 -24.29
C SER A 227 23.32 -2.68 -23.53
N VAL A 228 24.41 -2.73 -22.77
CA VAL A 228 24.99 -1.57 -22.11
C VAL A 228 26.41 -1.42 -22.65
N THR A 229 26.70 -0.33 -23.35
CA THR A 229 28.04 0.02 -23.83
C THR A 229 28.63 1.10 -22.93
N ILE A 230 29.89 0.94 -22.56
CA ILE A 230 30.60 1.85 -21.67
C ILE A 230 31.76 2.46 -22.46
N ASP A 231 31.56 3.68 -22.93
CA ASP A 231 32.58 4.45 -23.63
C ASP A 231 33.17 5.47 -22.65
N GLY A 232 34.16 5.00 -21.88
CA GLY A 232 34.78 5.78 -20.80
C GLY A 232 33.81 6.09 -19.66
N ASN A 233 33.39 7.35 -19.57
CA ASN A 233 32.38 7.80 -18.60
C ASN A 233 30.94 7.79 -19.13
N ASN A 234 30.75 7.65 -20.45
CA ASN A 234 29.42 7.57 -21.03
C ASN A 234 28.90 6.14 -20.99
N VAL A 235 27.64 5.99 -20.57
CA VAL A 235 26.94 4.71 -20.50
C VAL A 235 25.76 4.80 -21.46
N ASP A 236 25.89 4.16 -22.62
CA ASP A 236 24.84 4.09 -23.61
C ASP A 236 24.06 2.79 -23.42
N MET A 237 22.73 2.90 -23.36
CA MET A 237 21.84 1.78 -23.09
C MET A 237 20.85 1.60 -24.24
N ASN A 238 20.87 0.42 -24.84
CA ASN A 238 19.87 0.01 -25.81
C ASN A 238 18.75 -0.72 -25.07
N ILE A 239 17.62 -0.03 -24.93
CA ILE A 239 16.39 -0.59 -24.36
C ILE A 239 15.59 -1.22 -25.50
N SER A 240 14.90 -2.34 -25.25
CA SER A 240 14.02 -2.91 -26.27
C SER A 240 12.81 -2.01 -26.53
N ASP A 241 12.56 -1.68 -27.79
CA ASP A 241 11.31 -1.02 -28.22
C ASP A 241 10.12 -2.00 -28.30
N ASN A 242 10.36 -3.30 -28.15
CA ASN A 242 9.31 -4.30 -28.18
C ASN A 242 8.56 -4.34 -26.84
N LEU A 243 7.26 -4.08 -26.87
CA LEU A 243 6.36 -4.13 -25.70
C LEU A 243 6.31 -5.51 -25.00
N ASN A 244 6.72 -6.58 -25.68
CA ASN A 244 6.74 -7.94 -25.15
C ASN A 244 8.05 -8.28 -24.41
N ASP A 245 9.13 -7.54 -24.67
CA ASP A 245 10.44 -7.77 -24.06
C ASP A 245 10.48 -7.04 -22.72
N CYS A 246 9.80 -7.60 -21.72
CA CYS A 246 9.68 -7.01 -20.40
C CYS A 246 10.02 -8.00 -19.27
N ILE A 247 10.64 -7.47 -18.23
CA ILE A 247 10.89 -8.15 -16.96
C ILE A 247 9.72 -7.82 -16.03
N LYS A 248 9.14 -8.85 -15.42
CA LYS A 248 8.14 -8.68 -14.37
C LYS A 248 8.79 -8.68 -13.01
N LEU A 249 8.24 -7.88 -12.11
CA LEU A 249 8.64 -7.84 -10.72
C LEU A 249 8.08 -9.05 -9.97
N ASP A 250 8.86 -9.56 -9.03
CA ASP A 250 8.38 -10.52 -8.04
C ASP A 250 7.92 -9.74 -6.82
N VAL A 251 6.63 -9.87 -6.49
CA VAL A 251 5.99 -9.17 -5.36
C VAL A 251 5.34 -10.14 -4.38
N SER A 252 5.76 -11.41 -4.39
CA SER A 252 5.26 -12.43 -3.47
C SER A 252 5.39 -11.99 -2.00
N THR A 253 6.56 -11.47 -1.64
CA THR A 253 6.94 -10.96 -0.31
C THR A 253 6.51 -9.51 -0.04
N ALA A 254 5.89 -8.82 -1.01
CA ALA A 254 5.46 -7.44 -0.82
C ALA A 254 4.43 -7.35 0.33
N PRO A 255 4.55 -6.33 1.20
CA PRO A 255 3.81 -6.27 2.44
C PRO A 255 2.34 -5.91 2.15
N LEU A 256 1.46 -6.39 3.01
CA LEU A 256 0.06 -5.95 3.06
C LEU A 256 -0.18 -5.31 4.42
N MET A 257 -0.89 -4.20 4.42
CA MET A 257 -1.31 -3.52 5.64
C MET A 257 -2.67 -4.06 6.06
N VAL A 258 -2.83 -4.27 7.36
CA VAL A 258 -4.09 -4.66 7.99
C VAL A 258 -4.29 -3.73 9.17
N THR A 259 -5.32 -2.89 9.12
CA THR A 259 -5.66 -1.99 10.21
C THR A 259 -6.66 -2.64 11.17
N LEU A 260 -6.44 -2.41 12.46
CA LEU A 260 -7.29 -2.87 13.55
C LEU A 260 -7.77 -1.65 14.33
N CYS A 261 -9.09 -1.48 14.41
CA CYS A 261 -9.71 -0.45 15.23
C CYS A 261 -10.22 -1.08 16.52
N LYS A 262 -9.76 -0.60 17.69
CA LYS A 262 -10.29 -1.06 18.97
C LYS A 262 -11.54 -0.26 19.34
N ILE A 263 -12.66 -0.96 19.54
CA ILE A 263 -13.93 -0.39 19.98
C ILE A 263 -14.38 -1.16 21.23
N GLY A 264 -14.35 -0.48 22.39
CA GLY A 264 -14.52 -1.13 23.69
C GLY A 264 -13.38 -2.12 23.94
N ASP A 265 -13.73 -3.37 24.25
CA ASP A 265 -12.77 -4.47 24.47
C ASP A 265 -12.52 -5.33 23.23
N ASN A 266 -13.18 -5.02 22.11
CA ASN A 266 -13.07 -5.81 20.88
C ASN A 266 -12.30 -5.05 19.79
N CYS A 267 -11.62 -5.81 18.94
CA CYS A 267 -11.00 -5.29 17.72
C CYS A 267 -11.94 -5.50 16.53
N VAL A 268 -11.97 -4.52 15.64
CA VAL A 268 -12.72 -4.55 14.38
C VAL A 268 -11.72 -4.35 13.24
N VAL A 269 -11.90 -5.12 12.18
CA VAL A 269 -11.18 -4.99 10.93
C VAL A 269 -12.10 -4.37 9.88
N ASP A 270 -11.52 -3.50 9.05
CA ASP A 270 -12.17 -2.76 7.97
C ASP A 270 -13.34 -1.84 8.37
#